data_AF-A0A2E3NCT1-F1
#
_entry.id   AF-A0A2E3NCT1-F1
#
_cell.length_a   1.000
_cell.length_b   1.000
_cell.length_c   1.000
_cell.angle_alpha   90.00
_cell.angle_beta   90.00
_cell.angle_gamma   90.00
#
_symmetry.space_group_name_H-M   'P 1'
#
loop_
_entity.id
_entity.type
_entity.pdbx_description
1 polymer ?
#
loop_
_entity_poly.entity_id
_entity_poly.type
_entity_poly.pdbx_seq_one_letter_code
_entity_poly.pdbx_strand_id
1 'polypeptide(L)'
;MAPSAGQSAHASGRPAADRDAALAARRHRWLLGHAESECDGRRHCLLGRLRREVEHVAIATPRGHARSPPSTRCGGTGERVTGEVGLRFVGQVGIAGDADAGDRAEFARDLAAFGASLEGVADSHASPHLDLSVGGLDLTWDLRFTTSEAAQAFETLVSRAEGLGPLQGRVEQLELGRPITLATGLGRPGLVGVKRALWLRVEPEASPDDVARFEAETPLLAKAVPAIRNWRWSRLTSADHGPMEMRWTHLWEQEFETVEGLQVDYMSSPVHWGHIDRWFDPEMPDRIVDLWLAHTAYVETAPVLSWGEAG
;
A
#
# COMPACT_ATOMS: atom_id res chain seq x y z
N MET A 1 43.67 42.45 -29.25
CA MET A 1 43.23 41.16 -29.81
C MET A 1 42.98 40.23 -28.64
N ALA A 2 41.76 39.72 -28.57
CA ALA A 2 41.14 39.04 -27.43
C ALA A 2 41.61 37.57 -27.26
N PRO A 3 41.43 36.97 -26.07
CA PRO A 3 41.59 35.54 -25.85
C PRO A 3 40.31 34.75 -26.19
N SER A 4 40.55 33.49 -26.55
CA SER A 4 39.59 32.44 -26.93
C SER A 4 38.61 32.08 -25.82
N ALA A 5 37.31 32.02 -26.15
CA ALA A 5 36.22 31.57 -25.28
C ALA A 5 36.05 30.05 -25.37
N GLY A 6 36.07 29.37 -24.21
CA GLY A 6 35.53 28.02 -24.04
C GLY A 6 34.03 28.11 -23.73
N GLN A 7 33.21 27.42 -24.51
CA GLN A 7 31.79 27.23 -24.22
C GLN A 7 31.60 25.92 -23.44
N SER A 8 31.13 26.05 -22.21
CA SER A 8 30.60 24.96 -21.40
C SER A 8 29.11 24.81 -21.72
N ALA A 9 28.69 23.62 -22.14
CA ALA A 9 27.28 23.31 -22.38
C ALA A 9 26.59 23.03 -21.04
N HIS A 10 25.75 23.96 -20.58
CA HIS A 10 24.81 23.71 -19.50
C HIS A 10 23.68 22.81 -20.01
N ALA A 11 23.62 21.59 -19.50
CA ALA A 11 22.42 20.76 -19.57
C ALA A 11 21.31 21.45 -18.75
N SER A 12 20.25 21.88 -19.43
CA SER A 12 19.07 22.46 -18.82
C SER A 12 18.19 21.34 -18.27
N GLY A 13 18.17 21.18 -16.95
CA GLY A 13 17.16 20.38 -16.26
C GLY A 13 15.78 21.02 -16.43
N ARG A 14 14.77 20.23 -16.78
CA ARG A 14 13.36 20.69 -16.80
C ARG A 14 12.94 21.12 -15.39
N PRO A 15 12.26 22.28 -15.23
CA PRO A 15 11.83 22.77 -13.92
C PRO A 15 10.70 21.92 -13.33
N ALA A 16 10.68 21.79 -12.00
CA ALA A 16 9.71 21.02 -11.21
C ALA A 16 8.23 21.33 -11.52
N ALA A 17 7.91 22.55 -11.97
CA ALA A 17 6.56 22.96 -12.33
C ALA A 17 5.96 22.19 -13.52
N ASP A 18 6.78 21.74 -14.48
CA ASP A 18 6.32 20.90 -15.61
C ASP A 18 6.02 19.45 -15.17
N ARG A 19 6.61 19.00 -14.05
CA ARG A 19 6.39 17.65 -13.48
C ARG A 19 5.06 17.58 -12.71
N ASP A 20 4.74 18.61 -11.95
CA ASP A 20 3.43 18.74 -11.28
C ASP A 20 2.27 18.82 -12.29
N ALA A 21 2.50 19.47 -13.44
CA ALA A 21 1.53 19.55 -14.53
C ALA A 21 1.28 18.19 -15.22
N ALA A 22 2.32 17.36 -15.39
CA ALA A 22 2.18 16.01 -15.94
C ALA A 22 1.43 15.05 -14.99
N LEU A 23 1.64 15.19 -13.68
CA LEU A 23 0.85 14.50 -12.65
C LEU A 23 -0.61 14.98 -12.62
N ALA A 24 -0.83 16.30 -12.74
CA ALA A 24 -2.15 16.90 -12.81
C ALA A 24 -2.93 16.51 -14.09
N ALA A 25 -2.25 16.28 -15.21
CA ALA A 25 -2.89 15.80 -16.44
C ALA A 25 -3.39 14.35 -16.33
N ARG A 26 -2.70 13.50 -15.53
CA ARG A 26 -3.18 12.15 -15.18
C ARG A 26 -4.36 12.20 -14.20
N ARG A 27 -4.39 13.19 -13.29
CA ARG A 27 -5.47 13.46 -12.30
C ARG A 27 -6.83 13.74 -12.95
N HIS A 28 -6.88 14.47 -14.06
CA HIS A 28 -8.15 14.84 -14.71
C HIS A 28 -8.85 13.66 -15.42
N ARG A 29 -8.08 12.65 -15.85
CA ARG A 29 -8.62 11.49 -16.58
C ARG A 29 -9.42 10.53 -15.69
N TRP A 30 -9.14 10.50 -14.38
CA TRP A 30 -9.81 9.57 -13.46
C TRP A 30 -11.09 10.16 -12.83
N LEU A 31 -11.07 11.44 -12.43
CA LEU A 31 -12.26 12.14 -11.91
C LEU A 31 -13.41 12.16 -12.94
N LEU A 32 -13.10 12.25 -14.23
CA LEU A 32 -14.11 12.23 -15.30
C LEU A 32 -14.49 10.81 -15.74
N GLY A 33 -13.61 9.82 -15.56
CA GLY A 33 -13.89 8.43 -15.97
C GLY A 33 -14.95 7.73 -15.13
N HIS A 34 -15.21 8.19 -13.90
CA HIS A 34 -16.23 7.62 -13.01
C HIS A 34 -17.57 8.37 -13.02
N ALA A 35 -17.63 9.59 -13.56
CA ALA A 35 -18.86 10.37 -13.61
C ALA A 35 -19.85 9.90 -14.70
N GLU A 36 -19.39 9.17 -15.72
CA GLU A 36 -20.22 8.82 -16.89
C GLU A 36 -20.84 7.40 -16.83
N SER A 37 -20.50 6.58 -15.82
CA SER A 37 -21.00 5.21 -15.71
C SER A 37 -22.02 5.03 -14.58
N GLU A 38 -23.27 5.34 -14.91
CA GLU A 38 -24.49 4.69 -14.38
C GLU A 38 -25.04 5.12 -13.01
N CYS A 39 -25.79 6.23 -13.04
CA CYS A 39 -26.96 6.46 -12.20
C CYS A 39 -28.13 5.54 -12.59
N ASP A 40 -28.45 4.52 -11.78
CA ASP A 40 -29.79 3.92 -11.80
C ASP A 40 -30.36 3.64 -10.38
N GLY A 41 -31.20 4.57 -9.92
CA GLY A 41 -32.56 4.35 -9.42
C GLY A 41 -32.89 3.48 -8.19
N ARG A 42 -32.05 2.54 -7.73
CA ARG A 42 -32.49 1.51 -6.74
C ARG A 42 -31.67 1.44 -5.44
N ARG A 43 -31.04 2.53 -5.02
CA ARG A 43 -30.09 2.55 -3.87
C ARG A 43 -30.72 2.63 -2.46
N HIS A 44 -32.01 2.92 -2.31
CA HIS A 44 -32.57 3.21 -0.97
C HIS A 44 -32.98 1.99 -0.12
N CYS A 45 -33.14 0.79 -0.69
CA CYS A 45 -33.65 -0.36 0.08
C CYS A 45 -32.56 -1.27 0.70
N LEU A 46 -31.32 -1.26 0.19
CA LEU A 46 -30.24 -2.15 0.65
C LEU A 46 -29.49 -1.63 1.88
N LEU A 47 -29.30 -0.30 1.99
CA LEU A 47 -28.56 0.34 3.09
C LEU A 47 -29.18 0.06 4.46
N GLY A 48 -30.52 -0.09 4.53
CA GLY A 48 -31.23 -0.41 5.76
C GLY A 48 -31.15 -1.88 6.23
N ARG A 49 -30.63 -2.81 5.40
CA ARG A 49 -30.35 -4.20 5.80
C ARG A 49 -28.90 -4.37 6.25
N LEU A 50 -27.95 -3.80 5.51
CA LEU A 50 -26.51 -3.84 5.86
C LEU A 50 -26.21 -3.17 7.20
N ARG A 51 -26.88 -2.04 7.53
CA ARG A 51 -26.73 -1.38 8.83
C ARG A 51 -27.09 -2.30 10.02
N ARG A 52 -28.09 -3.18 9.87
CA ARG A 52 -28.52 -4.12 10.91
C ARG A 52 -27.62 -5.35 11.07
N GLU A 53 -26.88 -5.72 10.03
CA GLU A 53 -25.90 -6.81 10.10
C GLU A 53 -24.56 -6.31 10.68
N VAL A 54 -24.18 -5.06 10.42
CA VAL A 54 -22.98 -4.43 11.02
C VAL A 54 -23.19 -4.09 12.50
N GLU A 55 -24.37 -3.60 12.90
CA GLU A 55 -24.70 -3.29 14.30
C GLU A 55 -24.74 -4.56 15.21
N HIS A 56 -24.96 -5.76 14.65
CA HIS A 56 -24.89 -7.01 15.43
C HIS A 56 -23.45 -7.52 15.67
N VAL A 57 -22.46 -7.03 14.92
CA VAL A 57 -21.05 -7.43 15.08
C VAL A 57 -20.31 -6.49 16.05
N ALA A 58 -20.85 -5.31 16.31
CA ALA A 58 -20.26 -4.32 17.21
C ALA A 58 -21.29 -3.83 18.25
N ILE A 59 -21.36 -4.49 19.41
CA ILE A 59 -21.52 -3.89 20.75
C ILE A 59 -21.27 -5.00 21.79
N ALA A 60 -20.14 -4.91 22.49
CA ALA A 60 -19.98 -5.41 23.84
C ALA A 60 -18.96 -4.51 24.56
N THR A 61 -19.44 -3.41 25.14
CA THR A 61 -18.69 -2.65 26.16
C THR A 61 -18.97 -3.27 27.54
N PRO A 62 -17.96 -3.39 28.42
CA PRO A 62 -18.13 -4.09 29.69
C PRO A 62 -18.71 -3.16 30.76
N ARG A 63 -19.85 -3.55 31.36
CA ARG A 63 -20.18 -3.18 32.75
C ARG A 63 -20.32 -4.47 33.55
N GLY A 64 -19.49 -4.60 34.58
CA GLY A 64 -19.40 -5.80 35.39
C GLY A 64 -20.71 -6.14 36.10
N HIS A 65 -21.04 -7.42 36.16
CA HIS A 65 -21.24 -8.22 37.38
C HIS A 65 -21.44 -9.69 36.98
N ALA A 66 -20.90 -10.59 37.79
CA ALA A 66 -20.72 -12.02 37.50
C ALA A 66 -22.02 -12.80 37.24
N ARG A 67 -22.00 -13.67 36.21
CA ARG A 67 -22.50 -15.06 36.18
C ARG A 67 -22.30 -15.65 34.77
N SER A 68 -21.63 -16.80 34.68
CA SER A 68 -21.39 -17.53 33.43
C SER A 68 -22.64 -18.28 32.93
N PRO A 69 -22.87 -18.30 31.61
CA PRO A 69 -23.51 -19.44 30.92
C PRO A 69 -22.70 -19.89 29.68
N PRO A 70 -23.06 -21.03 29.06
CA PRO A 70 -22.08 -21.95 28.48
C PRO A 70 -21.68 -21.63 27.03
N SER A 71 -20.50 -22.17 26.70
CA SER A 71 -19.82 -22.13 25.41
C SER A 71 -20.67 -22.58 24.23
N THR A 72 -20.72 -21.76 23.19
CA THR A 72 -21.00 -22.22 21.82
C THR A 72 -19.89 -21.68 20.91
N ARG A 73 -19.10 -22.59 20.33
CA ARG A 73 -17.98 -22.31 19.42
C ARG A 73 -18.53 -21.83 18.07
N CYS A 74 -18.13 -20.64 17.65
CA CYS A 74 -18.02 -20.28 16.23
C CYS A 74 -16.54 -20.09 15.91
N GLY A 75 -16.02 -20.97 15.05
CA GLY A 75 -14.63 -20.95 14.60
C GLY A 75 -14.42 -19.86 13.55
N GLY A 76 -13.48 -18.97 13.86
CA GLY A 76 -12.95 -17.95 12.97
C GLY A 76 -11.83 -17.28 13.74
N THR A 77 -10.60 -17.75 13.53
CA THR A 77 -9.38 -17.27 14.19
C THR A 77 -9.09 -15.84 13.76
N GLY A 78 -9.76 -14.88 14.40
CA GLY A 78 -9.26 -13.52 14.55
C GLY A 78 -8.14 -13.53 15.58
N GLU A 79 -7.00 -14.10 15.21
CA GLU A 79 -5.82 -14.10 16.05
C GLU A 79 -5.18 -12.71 15.96
N ARG A 80 -5.12 -11.99 17.09
CA ARG A 80 -4.24 -10.83 17.21
C ARG A 80 -2.82 -11.35 17.11
N VAL A 81 -2.24 -11.30 15.92
CA VAL A 81 -0.80 -11.51 15.75
C VAL A 81 -0.11 -10.31 16.40
N THR A 82 0.36 -10.49 17.63
CA THR A 82 1.39 -9.62 18.22
C THR A 82 2.72 -10.02 17.56
N GLY A 83 2.85 -9.71 16.28
CA GLY A 83 4.09 -9.93 15.51
C GLY A 83 5.06 -8.80 15.85
N GLU A 84 6.33 -9.15 16.04
CA GLU A 84 7.42 -8.21 16.27
C GLU A 84 7.34 -7.00 15.32
N VAL A 85 7.41 -5.81 15.89
CA VAL A 85 7.30 -4.56 15.14
C VAL A 85 8.46 -4.47 14.13
N GLY A 86 8.13 -4.46 12.85
CA GLY A 86 8.92 -3.77 11.83
C GLY A 86 10.13 -4.53 11.30
N LEU A 87 10.02 -5.84 11.09
CA LEU A 87 10.97 -6.61 10.28
C LEU A 87 10.70 -6.52 8.78
N ARG A 88 9.69 -5.76 8.34
CA ARG A 88 9.40 -5.57 6.92
C ARG A 88 9.64 -4.14 6.50
N PHE A 89 10.06 -4.00 5.26
CA PHE A 89 9.98 -2.75 4.53
C PHE A 89 9.22 -2.99 3.23
N VAL A 90 8.44 -2.00 2.82
CA VAL A 90 7.84 -1.92 1.50
C VAL A 90 8.33 -0.62 0.89
N GLY A 91 8.84 -0.65 -0.33
CA GLY A 91 9.39 0.50 -1.02
C GLY A 91 8.65 0.75 -2.31
N GLN A 92 8.35 2.01 -2.62
CA GLN A 92 8.09 2.42 -4.00
C GLN A 92 9.40 2.90 -4.61
N VAL A 93 9.72 2.46 -5.82
CA VAL A 93 10.97 2.81 -6.50
C VAL A 93 10.68 3.41 -7.86
N GLY A 94 11.25 4.58 -8.13
CA GLY A 94 11.26 5.27 -9.42
C GLY A 94 12.61 5.07 -10.09
N ILE A 95 12.60 4.57 -11.32
CA ILE A 95 13.81 4.35 -12.12
C ILE A 95 14.16 5.66 -12.82
N ALA A 96 15.45 6.00 -12.85
CA ALA A 96 15.94 7.17 -13.56
C ALA A 96 15.78 7.01 -15.09
N GLY A 97 15.24 8.04 -15.73
CA GLY A 97 15.09 8.11 -17.19
C GLY A 97 13.87 7.37 -17.73
N ASP A 98 13.78 7.30 -19.07
CA ASP A 98 12.65 6.68 -19.77
C ASP A 98 12.84 5.15 -19.85
N ALA A 99 12.73 4.45 -18.71
CA ALA A 99 12.85 3.00 -18.63
C ALA A 99 11.63 2.30 -19.23
N ASP A 100 11.86 1.42 -20.21
CA ASP A 100 10.82 0.59 -20.81
C ASP A 100 10.43 -0.60 -19.91
N ALA A 101 9.48 -1.43 -20.36
CA ALA A 101 9.03 -2.59 -19.59
C ALA A 101 10.14 -3.62 -19.33
N GLY A 102 11.07 -3.79 -20.28
CA GLY A 102 12.23 -4.66 -20.15
C GLY A 102 13.22 -4.13 -19.12
N ASP A 103 13.55 -2.83 -19.19
CA ASP A 103 14.42 -2.15 -18.24
C ASP A 103 13.86 -2.26 -16.81
N ARG A 104 12.56 -2.04 -16.63
CA ARG A 104 11.87 -2.18 -15.35
C ARG A 104 11.94 -3.59 -14.80
N ALA A 105 11.71 -4.60 -15.65
CA ALA A 105 11.79 -6.00 -15.24
C ALA A 105 13.22 -6.43 -14.89
N GLU A 106 14.23 -5.92 -15.59
CA GLU A 106 15.64 -6.14 -15.26
C GLU A 106 16.00 -5.50 -13.93
N PHE A 107 15.67 -4.21 -13.77
CA PHE A 107 15.94 -3.50 -12.53
C PHE A 107 15.22 -4.13 -11.32
N ALA A 108 14.01 -4.65 -11.50
CA ALA A 108 13.31 -5.41 -10.47
C ALA A 108 14.12 -6.64 -10.01
N ARG A 109 14.70 -7.40 -10.95
CA ARG A 109 15.54 -8.56 -10.61
C ARG A 109 16.80 -8.15 -9.88
N ASP A 110 17.46 -7.10 -10.36
CA ASP A 110 18.67 -6.56 -9.74
C ASP A 110 18.40 -6.06 -8.32
N LEU A 111 17.28 -5.36 -8.12
CA LEU A 111 16.87 -4.84 -6.82
C LEU A 111 16.50 -5.96 -5.84
N ALA A 112 15.76 -6.98 -6.31
CA ALA A 112 15.45 -8.16 -5.51
C ALA A 112 16.74 -8.90 -5.09
N ALA A 113 17.69 -9.09 -6.02
CA ALA A 113 18.98 -9.73 -5.77
C ALA A 113 19.87 -8.91 -4.82
N PHE A 114 19.89 -7.58 -4.98
CA PHE A 114 20.56 -6.68 -4.05
C PHE A 114 20.02 -6.85 -2.63
N GLY A 115 18.69 -6.80 -2.45
CA GLY A 115 18.07 -7.02 -1.14
C GLY A 115 18.42 -8.38 -0.54
N ALA A 116 18.40 -9.45 -1.35
CA ALA A 116 18.77 -10.79 -0.89
C ALA A 116 20.26 -10.93 -0.51
N SER A 117 21.13 -10.03 -0.98
CA SER A 117 22.55 -10.00 -0.62
C SER A 117 22.84 -9.27 0.69
N LEU A 118 21.85 -8.53 1.22
CA LEU A 118 22.00 -7.78 2.46
C LEU A 118 22.00 -8.72 3.67
N GLU A 119 22.85 -8.41 4.65
CA GLU A 119 22.91 -9.16 5.89
C GLU A 119 21.58 -9.10 6.66
N GLY A 120 21.09 -10.26 7.09
CA GLY A 120 19.87 -10.38 7.88
C GLY A 120 18.56 -10.21 7.10
N VAL A 121 18.59 -10.11 5.76
CA VAL A 121 17.39 -10.21 4.92
C VAL A 121 16.99 -11.67 4.78
N ALA A 122 15.77 -11.99 5.19
CA ALA A 122 15.14 -13.30 5.03
C ALA A 122 14.51 -13.45 3.64
N ASP A 123 13.81 -12.41 3.16
CA ASP A 123 13.19 -12.38 1.85
C ASP A 123 13.32 -11.00 1.20
N SER A 124 13.46 -11.00 -0.12
CA SER A 124 13.49 -9.80 -0.96
C SER A 124 12.73 -10.08 -2.25
N HIS A 125 11.75 -9.23 -2.56
CA HIS A 125 10.95 -9.32 -3.77
C HIS A 125 10.76 -7.93 -4.35
N ALA A 126 10.97 -7.77 -5.66
CA ALA A 126 10.63 -6.55 -6.35
C ALA A 126 9.91 -6.88 -7.65
N SER A 127 8.96 -6.04 -8.04
CA SER A 127 8.24 -6.22 -9.30
C SER A 127 7.77 -4.90 -9.89
N PRO A 128 7.78 -4.80 -11.24
CA PRO A 128 7.29 -3.62 -11.92
C PRO A 128 5.77 -3.53 -11.79
N HIS A 129 5.28 -2.31 -11.68
CA HIS A 129 3.85 -2.04 -11.63
C HIS A 129 3.17 -2.35 -12.98
N LEU A 130 1.94 -2.87 -12.89
CA LEU A 130 1.01 -3.01 -14.01
C LEU A 130 0.47 -1.64 -14.44
N ASP A 131 0.04 -1.53 -15.70
CA ASP A 131 -0.53 -0.30 -16.29
C ASP A 131 -1.75 0.25 -15.54
N LEU A 132 -2.45 -0.59 -14.78
CA LEU A 132 -3.58 -0.19 -13.95
C LEU A 132 -3.17 0.59 -12.69
N SER A 133 -1.87 0.63 -12.39
CA SER A 133 -1.34 1.34 -11.23
C SER A 133 -1.37 2.86 -11.43
N VAL A 134 -1.71 3.58 -10.37
CA VAL A 134 -1.81 5.04 -10.38
C VAL A 134 -1.21 5.64 -9.11
N GLY A 135 -0.60 6.82 -9.23
CA GLY A 135 -0.08 7.59 -8.09
C GLY A 135 1.20 7.05 -7.42
N GLY A 136 1.60 5.82 -7.76
CA GLY A 136 2.86 5.22 -7.33
C GLY A 136 4.00 5.44 -8.33
N LEU A 137 5.19 4.97 -7.96
CA LEU A 137 6.39 4.98 -8.81
C LEU A 137 6.40 3.81 -9.81
N ASP A 138 7.57 3.28 -10.18
CA ASP A 138 7.70 2.28 -11.24
C ASP A 138 7.64 0.83 -10.73
N LEU A 139 8.09 0.60 -9.49
CA LEU A 139 8.16 -0.72 -8.87
C LEU A 139 7.75 -0.67 -7.39
N THR A 140 7.36 -1.83 -6.88
CA THR A 140 7.33 -2.10 -5.43
C THR A 140 8.48 -3.02 -5.06
N TRP A 141 9.14 -2.74 -3.94
CA TRP A 141 10.19 -3.58 -3.34
C TRP A 141 9.78 -3.98 -1.91
N ASP A 142 9.50 -5.26 -1.72
CA ASP A 142 9.21 -5.87 -0.44
C ASP A 142 10.47 -6.51 0.15
N LEU A 143 10.70 -6.28 1.44
CA LEU A 143 11.78 -6.88 2.21
C LEU A 143 11.24 -7.44 3.51
N ARG A 144 11.82 -8.56 3.94
CA ARG A 144 11.66 -9.10 5.29
C ARG A 144 13.02 -9.41 5.88
N PHE A 145 13.23 -8.98 7.13
CA PHE A 145 14.45 -9.17 7.90
C PHE A 145 14.24 -10.27 8.96
N THR A 146 15.33 -10.88 9.39
CA THR A 146 15.33 -11.87 10.48
C THR A 146 15.43 -11.23 11.86
N THR A 147 15.97 -10.01 11.96
CA THR A 147 16.12 -9.29 13.24
C THR A 147 15.87 -7.80 13.09
N SER A 148 15.53 -7.15 14.22
CA SER A 148 15.31 -5.70 14.25
C SER A 148 16.59 -4.91 14.02
N GLU A 149 17.75 -5.44 14.44
CA GLU A 149 19.06 -4.84 14.22
C GLU A 149 19.41 -4.80 12.73
N ALA A 150 19.14 -5.89 12.00
CA ALA A 150 19.35 -5.93 10.55
C ALA A 150 18.41 -4.95 9.82
N ALA A 151 17.15 -4.88 10.24
CA ALA A 151 16.18 -3.92 9.72
C ALA A 151 16.65 -2.46 9.94
N GLN A 152 17.15 -2.13 11.13
CA GLN A 152 17.68 -0.80 11.45
C GLN A 152 18.99 -0.48 10.72
N ALA A 153 19.85 -1.48 10.52
CA ALA A 153 21.07 -1.34 9.74
C ALA A 153 20.75 -1.02 8.27
N PHE A 154 19.75 -1.71 7.70
CA PHE A 154 19.25 -1.42 6.34
C PHE A 154 18.70 0.00 6.22
N GLU A 155 17.90 0.44 7.18
CA GLU A 155 17.37 1.80 7.26
C GLU A 155 18.50 2.86 7.25
N THR A 156 19.56 2.60 8.02
CA THR A 156 20.76 3.43 8.05
C THR A 156 21.57 3.36 6.76
N LEU A 157 21.53 2.24 6.04
CA LEU A 157 22.21 2.06 4.76
C LEU A 157 21.53 2.90 3.69
N VAL A 158 20.22 2.77 3.51
CA VAL A 158 19.45 3.40 2.43
C VAL A 158 19.20 4.90 2.62
N SER A 159 19.35 5.42 3.84
CA SER A 159 19.37 6.88 4.08
C SER A 159 20.65 7.55 3.58
N ARG A 160 21.68 6.79 3.21
CA ARG A 160 22.92 7.33 2.64
C ARG A 160 22.80 7.43 1.12
N ALA A 161 23.43 8.45 0.56
CA ALA A 161 23.44 8.70 -0.89
C ALA A 161 24.01 7.55 -1.73
N GLU A 162 24.80 6.63 -1.15
CA GLU A 162 25.43 5.48 -1.81
C GLU A 162 24.83 4.15 -1.33
N GLY A 163 23.72 4.19 -0.58
CA GLY A 163 23.16 3.03 0.14
C GLY A 163 22.75 1.87 -0.75
N LEU A 164 22.37 2.14 -1.99
CA LEU A 164 21.99 1.14 -2.99
C LEU A 164 23.18 0.65 -3.84
N GLY A 165 24.39 1.11 -3.53
CA GLY A 165 25.63 0.71 -4.20
C GLY A 165 25.53 0.86 -5.73
N PRO A 166 25.76 -0.21 -6.52
CA PRO A 166 25.70 -0.15 -7.98
C PRO A 166 24.35 0.31 -8.55
N LEU A 167 23.26 0.17 -7.79
CA LEU A 167 21.92 0.55 -8.26
C LEU A 167 21.60 2.03 -8.07
N GLN A 168 22.40 2.74 -7.26
CA GLN A 168 22.11 4.13 -6.88
C GLN A 168 21.90 5.06 -8.08
N GLY A 169 22.73 4.93 -9.12
CA GLY A 169 22.64 5.76 -10.32
C GLY A 169 21.41 5.48 -11.19
N ARG A 170 20.67 4.41 -10.91
CA ARG A 170 19.44 4.02 -11.63
C ARG A 170 18.17 4.37 -10.85
N VAL A 171 18.28 4.86 -9.61
CA VAL A 171 17.12 5.23 -8.77
C VAL A 171 16.94 6.74 -8.78
N GLU A 172 15.84 7.22 -9.37
CA GLU A 172 15.45 8.63 -9.28
C GLU A 172 14.73 8.94 -7.97
N GLN A 173 13.91 7.99 -7.48
CA GLN A 173 13.12 8.18 -6.27
C GLN A 173 12.96 6.86 -5.51
N LEU A 174 13.08 6.93 -4.18
CA LEU A 174 12.80 5.81 -3.28
C LEU A 174 11.92 6.31 -2.14
N GLU A 175 10.73 5.73 -2.00
CA GLU A 175 9.87 5.95 -0.85
C GLU A 175 9.79 4.65 -0.07
N LEU A 176 10.34 4.63 1.14
CA LEU A 176 10.45 3.42 1.94
C LEU A 176 9.56 3.51 3.18
N GLY A 177 8.73 2.50 3.39
CA GLY A 177 7.82 2.41 4.52
C GLY A 177 8.10 1.21 5.40
N ARG A 178 8.05 1.42 6.71
CA ARG A 178 8.11 0.35 7.71
C ARG A 178 6.69 0.08 8.24
N PRO A 179 5.97 -0.93 7.70
CA PRO A 179 4.63 -1.24 8.13
C PRO A 179 4.58 -1.82 9.54
N ILE A 180 3.79 -1.19 10.40
CA ILE A 180 3.31 -1.74 11.67
C ILE A 180 1.93 -2.33 11.43
N THR A 181 1.84 -3.66 11.46
CA THR A 181 0.60 -4.38 11.15
C THR A 181 -0.46 -4.10 12.22
N LEU A 182 -1.61 -3.58 11.77
CA LEU A 182 -2.83 -3.41 12.58
C LEU A 182 -3.70 -4.67 12.53
N ALA A 183 -3.85 -5.25 11.34
CA ALA A 183 -4.63 -6.44 11.10
C ALA A 183 -4.13 -7.18 9.85
N THR A 184 -4.36 -8.48 9.78
CA THR A 184 -3.97 -9.31 8.63
C THR A 184 -4.91 -10.50 8.52
N GLY A 185 -4.93 -11.12 7.35
CA GLY A 185 -5.59 -12.40 7.14
C GLY A 185 -4.97 -13.15 5.98
N LEU A 186 -4.71 -14.44 6.18
CA LEU A 186 -4.16 -15.33 5.18
C LEU A 186 -5.19 -16.41 4.81
N GLY A 187 -5.98 -16.15 3.78
CA GLY A 187 -6.94 -17.11 3.24
C GLY A 187 -6.32 -18.12 2.26
N ARG A 188 -5.15 -17.79 1.68
CA ARG A 188 -4.38 -18.69 0.82
C ARG A 188 -2.86 -18.44 0.95
N PRO A 189 -2.22 -18.84 2.07
CA PRO A 189 -0.77 -18.76 2.22
C PRO A 189 -0.02 -19.39 1.02
N GLY A 190 1.12 -18.82 0.64
CA GLY A 190 1.90 -19.31 -0.50
C GLY A 190 1.35 -18.92 -1.88
N LEU A 191 0.36 -18.03 -1.94
CA LEU A 191 -0.18 -17.53 -3.20
C LEU A 191 0.89 -16.73 -3.97
N VAL A 192 1.10 -17.10 -5.23
CA VAL A 192 1.82 -16.28 -6.20
C VAL A 192 0.79 -15.83 -7.23
N GLY A 193 0.39 -14.56 -7.17
CA GLY A 193 -0.69 -14.02 -8.00
C GLY A 193 -0.46 -12.56 -8.33
N VAL A 194 -1.42 -11.70 -7.97
CA VAL A 194 -1.33 -10.26 -8.12
C VAL A 194 -1.37 -9.62 -6.74
N LYS A 195 -0.33 -8.84 -6.41
CA LYS A 195 -0.34 -8.01 -5.21
C LYS A 195 -0.78 -6.60 -5.57
N ARG A 196 -1.70 -6.07 -4.77
CA ARG A 196 -2.06 -4.65 -4.73
C ARG A 196 -1.55 -4.04 -3.44
N ALA A 197 -0.93 -2.89 -3.52
CA ALA A 197 -0.63 -2.04 -2.37
C ALA A 197 -1.29 -0.68 -2.56
N LEU A 198 -2.16 -0.31 -1.61
CA LEU A 198 -2.71 1.03 -1.49
C LEU A 198 -1.94 1.78 -0.42
N TRP A 199 -1.17 2.76 -0.87
CA TRP A 199 -0.51 3.72 0.00
C TRP A 199 -1.38 4.95 0.13
N LEU A 200 -1.65 5.35 1.38
CA LEU A 200 -2.54 6.47 1.65
C LEU A 200 -2.06 7.32 2.82
N ARG A 201 -2.51 8.56 2.79
CA ARG A 201 -2.32 9.54 3.86
C ARG A 201 -3.67 9.84 4.49
N VAL A 202 -3.74 9.75 5.82
CA VAL A 202 -4.84 10.33 6.59
C VAL A 202 -4.52 11.80 6.80
N GLU A 203 -5.52 12.66 6.61
CA GLU A 203 -5.42 14.10 6.80
C GLU A 203 -4.95 14.43 8.23
N PRO A 204 -3.98 15.35 8.42
CA PRO A 204 -3.47 15.71 9.74
C PRO A 204 -4.55 16.16 10.74
N GLU A 205 -5.65 16.73 10.24
CA GLU A 205 -6.77 17.25 11.01
C GLU A 205 -7.80 16.17 11.39
N ALA A 206 -7.66 14.93 10.90
CA ALA A 206 -8.58 13.84 11.21
C ALA A 206 -8.60 13.54 12.71
N SER A 207 -9.80 13.36 13.27
CA SER A 207 -9.93 13.07 14.70
C SER A 207 -9.38 11.66 15.03
N PRO A 208 -8.74 11.45 16.19
CA PRO A 208 -8.26 10.11 16.58
C PRO A 208 -9.35 9.03 16.57
N ASP A 209 -10.60 9.41 16.88
CA ASP A 209 -11.74 8.49 16.87
C ASP A 209 -12.13 8.07 15.44
N ASP A 210 -12.09 9.00 14.48
CA ASP A 210 -12.35 8.67 13.07
C ASP A 210 -11.23 7.80 12.49
N VAL A 211 -9.96 8.09 12.83
CA VAL A 211 -8.82 7.25 12.45
C VAL A 211 -8.97 5.84 13.01
N ALA A 212 -9.30 5.69 14.29
CA ALA A 212 -9.52 4.38 14.89
C ALA A 212 -10.68 3.62 14.24
N ARG A 213 -11.76 4.33 13.86
CA ARG A 213 -12.92 3.75 13.17
C ARG A 213 -12.55 3.30 11.75
N PHE A 214 -11.84 4.13 11.00
CA PHE A 214 -11.29 3.78 9.68
C PHE A 214 -10.39 2.54 9.75
N GLU A 215 -9.49 2.48 10.73
CA GLU A 215 -8.58 1.35 10.90
C GLU A 215 -9.29 0.06 11.25
N ALA A 216 -10.36 0.12 12.04
CA ALA A 216 -11.17 -1.03 12.42
C ALA A 216 -12.06 -1.53 11.27
N GLU A 217 -12.55 -0.62 10.43
CA GLU A 217 -13.49 -0.95 9.35
C GLU A 217 -12.80 -1.39 8.05
N THR A 218 -11.61 -0.89 7.73
CA THR A 218 -10.90 -1.27 6.50
C THR A 218 -10.76 -2.79 6.33
N PRO A 219 -10.41 -3.57 7.38
CA PRO A 219 -10.43 -5.04 7.37
C PRO A 219 -11.74 -5.71 6.96
N LEU A 220 -12.89 -5.04 7.10
CA LEU A 220 -14.20 -5.60 6.69
C LEU A 220 -14.26 -5.83 5.18
N LEU A 221 -13.49 -5.07 4.39
CA LEU A 221 -13.43 -5.24 2.94
C LEU A 221 -12.95 -6.64 2.55
N ALA A 222 -11.92 -7.14 3.24
CA ALA A 222 -11.38 -8.48 3.01
C ALA A 222 -12.35 -9.60 3.40
N LYS A 223 -13.24 -9.37 4.38
CA LYS A 223 -14.30 -10.33 4.72
C LYS A 223 -15.42 -10.36 3.68
N ALA A 224 -15.69 -9.22 3.06
CA ALA A 224 -16.78 -9.06 2.10
C ALA A 224 -16.40 -9.41 0.66
N VAL A 225 -15.12 -9.43 0.33
CA VAL A 225 -14.62 -9.68 -1.04
C VAL A 225 -13.72 -10.93 -1.05
N PRO A 226 -14.28 -12.11 -1.36
CA PRO A 226 -13.53 -13.38 -1.34
C PRO A 226 -12.34 -13.47 -2.31
N ALA A 227 -12.29 -12.58 -3.31
CA ALA A 227 -11.16 -12.46 -4.23
C ALA A 227 -9.89 -11.94 -3.53
N ILE A 228 -10.01 -11.21 -2.43
CA ILE A 228 -8.88 -10.87 -1.55
C ILE A 228 -8.50 -12.14 -0.80
N ARG A 229 -7.38 -12.75 -1.18
CA ARG A 229 -6.95 -14.03 -0.61
C ARG A 229 -6.08 -13.84 0.61
N ASN A 230 -5.08 -12.98 0.52
CA ASN A 230 -4.24 -12.58 1.64
C ASN A 230 -4.25 -11.07 1.73
N TRP A 231 -4.13 -10.53 2.94
CA TRP A 231 -4.13 -9.08 3.13
C TRP A 231 -3.43 -8.68 4.42
N ARG A 232 -2.93 -7.45 4.42
CA ARG A 232 -2.30 -6.81 5.58
C ARG A 232 -2.65 -5.32 5.61
N TRP A 233 -3.10 -4.87 6.76
CA TRP A 233 -3.40 -3.48 7.05
C TRP A 233 -2.39 -2.94 8.03
N SER A 234 -1.72 -1.84 7.68
CA SER A 234 -0.64 -1.32 8.50
C SER A 234 -0.68 0.20 8.61
N ARG A 235 -0.25 0.71 9.75
CA ARG A 235 0.33 2.06 9.82
C ARG A 235 1.73 2.03 9.26
N LEU A 236 2.14 3.10 8.62
CA LEU A 236 3.52 3.30 8.23
C LEU A 236 4.19 4.19 9.26
N THR A 237 5.34 3.74 9.76
CA THR A 237 6.27 4.63 10.42
C THR A 237 7.34 5.02 9.44
N SER A 238 7.69 6.30 9.43
CA SER A 238 8.92 6.74 8.81
C SER A 238 10.08 6.04 9.51
N ALA A 239 11.04 5.60 8.73
CA ALA A 239 12.40 5.50 9.21
C ALA A 239 12.77 6.86 9.84
N ASP A 240 13.23 6.89 11.08
CA ASP A 240 13.77 8.14 11.61
C ASP A 240 14.96 8.49 10.70
N HIS A 241 14.97 9.71 10.15
CA HIS A 241 16.08 10.42 9.46
C HIS A 241 15.99 10.62 7.92
N GLY A 242 15.57 11.83 7.55
CA GLY A 242 15.78 12.51 6.26
C GLY A 242 14.84 13.70 6.10
N PRO A 243 15.17 14.79 5.36
CA PRO A 243 14.31 15.98 5.22
C PRO A 243 13.01 15.74 4.44
N MET A 244 12.74 14.51 3.99
CA MET A 244 11.48 14.12 3.38
C MET A 244 10.60 13.46 4.44
N GLU A 245 9.62 14.21 4.93
CA GLU A 245 8.51 13.67 5.71
C GLU A 245 7.84 12.56 4.88
N MET A 246 7.76 11.36 5.43
CA MET A 246 7.11 10.24 4.74
C MET A 246 5.64 10.62 4.48
N ARG A 247 5.31 10.84 3.21
CA ARG A 247 3.99 11.29 2.76
C ARG A 247 2.83 10.35 3.13
N TRP A 248 3.14 9.09 3.44
CA TRP A 248 2.17 8.03 3.65
C TRP A 248 2.03 7.69 5.13
N THR A 249 0.79 7.49 5.57
CA THR A 249 0.47 7.12 6.96
C THR A 249 0.05 5.68 7.10
N HIS A 250 -0.47 5.08 6.02
CA HIS A 250 -1.01 3.74 6.03
C HIS A 250 -0.69 2.99 4.74
N LEU A 251 -0.69 1.67 4.86
CA LEU A 251 -0.49 0.73 3.77
C LEU A 251 -1.51 -0.41 3.87
N TRP A 252 -2.33 -0.56 2.83
CA TRP A 252 -3.26 -1.67 2.66
C TRP A 252 -2.77 -2.58 1.53
N GLU A 253 -2.22 -3.73 1.91
CA GLU A 253 -1.69 -4.75 1.00
C GLU A 253 -2.71 -5.89 0.82
N GLN A 254 -2.87 -6.37 -0.41
CA GLN A 254 -3.79 -7.45 -0.76
C GLN A 254 -3.18 -8.33 -1.84
N GLU A 255 -3.41 -9.64 -1.78
CA GLU A 255 -3.10 -10.58 -2.85
C GLU A 255 -4.38 -11.17 -3.43
N PHE A 256 -4.37 -11.28 -4.77
CA PHE A 256 -5.44 -11.82 -5.59
C PHE A 256 -4.88 -12.97 -6.43
N GLU A 257 -5.73 -13.93 -6.82
CA GLU A 257 -5.29 -15.02 -7.71
C GLU A 257 -5.04 -14.53 -9.13
N THR A 258 -5.82 -13.55 -9.59
CA THR A 258 -5.76 -13.02 -10.94
C THR A 258 -5.98 -11.52 -10.96
N VAL A 259 -5.65 -10.88 -12.09
CA VAL A 259 -5.91 -9.45 -12.32
C VAL A 259 -7.42 -9.19 -12.35
N GLU A 260 -8.22 -10.12 -12.86
CA GLU A 260 -9.69 -9.99 -12.91
C GLU A 260 -10.30 -9.97 -11.51
N GLY A 261 -9.77 -10.77 -10.57
CA GLY A 261 -10.21 -10.71 -9.17
C GLY A 261 -10.01 -9.33 -8.54
N LEU A 262 -8.97 -8.61 -8.96
CA LEU A 262 -8.73 -7.22 -8.57
C LEU A 262 -9.61 -6.23 -9.35
N GLN A 263 -9.68 -6.33 -10.68
CA GLN A 263 -10.33 -5.30 -11.50
C GLN A 263 -11.86 -5.42 -11.55
N VAL A 264 -12.40 -6.61 -11.33
CA VAL A 264 -13.84 -6.89 -11.45
C VAL A 264 -14.44 -7.18 -10.09
N ASP A 265 -14.04 -8.28 -9.44
CA ASP A 265 -14.71 -8.76 -8.23
C ASP A 265 -14.55 -7.78 -7.07
N TYR A 266 -13.33 -7.26 -6.88
CA TYR A 266 -13.05 -6.26 -5.86
C TYR A 266 -13.75 -4.92 -6.14
N MET A 267 -13.61 -4.40 -7.36
CA MET A 267 -14.18 -3.08 -7.71
C MET A 267 -15.71 -3.06 -7.66
N SER A 268 -16.37 -4.18 -7.97
CA SER A 268 -17.83 -4.30 -8.01
C SER A 268 -18.48 -4.51 -6.63
N SER A 269 -17.68 -4.70 -5.58
CA SER A 269 -18.20 -5.02 -4.25
C SER A 269 -19.01 -3.87 -3.63
N PRO A 270 -20.26 -4.12 -3.19
CA PRO A 270 -21.05 -3.12 -2.46
C PRO A 270 -20.40 -2.59 -1.19
N VAL A 271 -19.55 -3.39 -0.55
CA VAL A 271 -18.80 -2.94 0.64
C VAL A 271 -17.67 -1.99 0.24
N HIS A 272 -17.05 -2.18 -0.92
CA HIS A 272 -16.03 -1.28 -1.45
C HIS A 272 -16.62 0.12 -1.67
N TRP A 273 -17.57 0.26 -2.60
CA TRP A 273 -18.12 1.57 -2.98
C TRP A 273 -19.15 2.13 -1.97
N GLY A 274 -19.86 1.27 -1.24
CA GLY A 274 -20.96 1.70 -0.38
C GLY A 274 -20.60 1.92 1.09
N HIS A 275 -19.47 1.37 1.56
CA HIS A 275 -19.08 1.45 2.97
C HIS A 275 -17.66 1.96 3.17
N ILE A 276 -16.68 1.46 2.41
CA ILE A 276 -15.28 1.85 2.58
C ILE A 276 -14.97 3.18 1.89
N ASP A 277 -15.54 3.41 0.70
CA ASP A 277 -15.23 4.59 -0.13
C ASP A 277 -15.54 5.92 0.56
N ARG A 278 -16.46 5.93 1.54
CA ARG A 278 -16.78 7.12 2.35
C ARG A 278 -15.59 7.75 3.08
N TRP A 279 -14.55 6.98 3.32
CA TRP A 279 -13.31 7.47 3.95
C TRP A 279 -12.43 8.25 2.96
N PHE A 280 -12.63 8.05 1.66
CA PHE A 280 -11.85 8.58 0.54
C PHE A 280 -12.60 9.67 -0.25
N ASP A 281 -13.90 9.48 -0.45
CA ASP A 281 -14.74 10.32 -1.32
C ASP A 281 -14.85 11.76 -0.78
N PRO A 282 -14.43 12.79 -1.55
CA PRO A 282 -14.54 14.21 -1.16
C PRO A 282 -15.96 14.69 -0.89
N GLU A 283 -16.98 13.99 -1.37
CA GLU A 283 -18.39 14.33 -1.15
C GLU A 283 -18.93 13.72 0.15
N MET A 284 -18.18 12.81 0.81
CA MET A 284 -18.62 12.12 2.01
C MET A 284 -18.15 12.83 3.29
N PRO A 285 -19.04 13.02 4.29
CA PRO A 285 -18.70 13.74 5.51
C PRO A 285 -17.67 12.99 6.38
N ASP A 286 -17.54 11.68 6.18
CA ASP A 286 -16.58 10.84 6.87
C ASP A 286 -15.17 10.88 6.25
N ARG A 287 -14.95 11.62 5.15
CA ARG A 287 -13.65 11.63 4.49
C ARG A 287 -12.55 12.06 5.45
N ILE A 288 -11.55 11.20 5.58
CA ILE A 288 -10.31 11.50 6.31
C ILE A 288 -9.06 11.17 5.49
N VAL A 289 -9.20 10.54 4.32
CA VAL A 289 -8.06 10.18 3.48
C VAL A 289 -7.77 11.31 2.48
N ASP A 290 -6.50 11.70 2.40
CA ASP A 290 -5.99 12.63 1.41
C ASP A 290 -6.30 12.11 0.00
N LEU A 291 -6.64 13.03 -0.92
CA LEU A 291 -6.91 12.68 -2.32
C LEU A 291 -5.67 12.15 -3.04
N TRP A 292 -4.49 12.38 -2.49
CA TRP A 292 -3.25 11.86 -3.00
C TRP A 292 -2.97 10.47 -2.42
N LEU A 293 -3.24 9.48 -3.25
CA LEU A 293 -3.07 8.06 -2.97
C LEU A 293 -2.23 7.39 -4.07
N ALA A 294 -1.66 6.22 -3.75
CA ALA A 294 -1.02 5.37 -4.74
C ALA A 294 -1.67 4.00 -4.70
N HIS A 295 -2.31 3.63 -5.80
CA HIS A 295 -2.75 2.27 -6.07
C HIS A 295 -1.69 1.61 -6.93
N THR A 296 -0.89 0.74 -6.34
CA THR A 296 0.06 -0.06 -7.10
C THR A 296 -0.44 -1.49 -7.19
N ALA A 297 -0.25 -2.11 -8.35
CA ALA A 297 -0.52 -3.52 -8.55
C ALA A 297 0.59 -4.14 -9.40
N TYR A 298 1.01 -5.35 -9.07
CA TYR A 298 2.06 -6.07 -9.78
C TYR A 298 1.83 -7.57 -9.70
N VAL A 299 2.33 -8.28 -10.71
CA VAL A 299 2.37 -9.74 -10.67
C VAL A 299 3.48 -10.15 -9.72
N GLU A 300 3.14 -11.02 -8.78
CA GLU A 300 4.10 -11.57 -7.84
C GLU A 300 4.89 -12.71 -8.49
N THR A 301 6.12 -12.86 -8.02
CA THR A 301 6.98 -14.01 -8.34
C THR A 301 7.33 -14.81 -7.09
N ALA A 302 6.84 -14.37 -5.92
CA ALA A 302 6.99 -14.98 -4.61
C ALA A 302 5.78 -14.61 -3.72
N PRO A 303 5.44 -15.40 -2.69
CA PRO A 303 4.23 -15.18 -1.90
C PRO A 303 4.45 -14.21 -0.72
N VAL A 304 4.47 -12.92 -1.03
CA VAL A 304 5.01 -11.84 -0.17
C VAL A 304 4.28 -11.70 1.17
N LEU A 305 2.95 -11.70 1.19
CA LEU A 305 2.18 -11.49 2.43
C LEU A 305 2.19 -12.69 3.36
N SER A 306 2.57 -13.87 2.86
CA SER A 306 2.69 -15.10 3.65
C SER A 306 4.12 -15.43 4.08
N TRP A 307 5.09 -14.54 3.84
CA TRP A 307 6.45 -14.71 4.34
C TRP A 307 6.49 -14.93 5.86
N GLY A 308 7.32 -15.89 6.30
CA GLY A 308 7.44 -16.28 7.70
C GLY A 308 6.33 -17.21 8.22
N GLU A 309 5.25 -17.40 7.46
CA GLU A 309 4.09 -18.22 7.82
C GLU A 309 3.99 -19.50 6.97
N ALA A 310 4.88 -19.67 5.98
CA ALA A 310 5.06 -20.90 5.24
C ALA A 310 6.01 -21.84 6.02
N GLY A 311 5.46 -22.52 7.02
CA GLY A 311 6.15 -23.54 7.83
C GLY A 311 5.18 -24.58 8.37
#